data_AF-A0A8M1KKA2-F1
#
_entry.id   AF-A0A8M1KKA2-F1
#
_cell.length_a   1.000
_cell.length_b   1.000
_cell.length_c   1.000
_cell.angle_alpha   90.00
_cell.angle_beta   90.00
_cell.angle_gamma   90.00
#
_symmetry.space_group_name_H-M   'P 1'
#
loop_
_entity.id
_entity.type
_entity.pdbx_description
1 polymer ?
#
loop_
_entity_poly.entity_id
_entity_poly.type
_entity_poly.pdbx_seq_one_letter_code
_entity_poly.pdbx_strand_id
1 'polypeptide(L)'
;MGASTSQVSDLAENQSLQKLIGTESISENDPFWNQLISFNITSPTCSSDAKQLEEAIIPLAKTLIENNPRSGNFGALVRIFLARTKELKISTECQDQLFIWQAHNALLLIRCLLKVFIREMSEEELHLQFSYQERAPGSCESGGEDLLKELVCNLVHLIVEVPLFPSTHNFGRENSTLKGHKTRLTRYKKISMKDNILC
;
A
#
# COMPACT_ATOMS: atom_id res chain seq x y z
N MET A 1 -19.74 13.08 -5.25
CA MET A 1 -20.10 11.82 -4.56
C MET A 1 -19.23 11.74 -3.32
N GLY A 2 -19.82 11.96 -2.14
CA GLY A 2 -19.09 12.09 -0.89
C GLY A 2 -18.56 10.74 -0.42
N ALA A 3 -17.25 10.54 -0.53
CA ALA A 3 -16.57 9.48 0.19
C ALA A 3 -16.47 9.94 1.65
N SER A 4 -17.14 9.23 2.56
CA SER A 4 -16.96 9.41 3.99
C SER A 4 -15.47 9.20 4.31
N THR A 5 -14.73 10.28 4.53
CA THR A 5 -13.39 10.22 5.11
C THR A 5 -13.58 9.70 6.53
N SER A 6 -13.37 8.41 6.74
CA SER A 6 -13.36 7.87 8.09
C SER A 6 -12.12 8.40 8.78
N GLN A 7 -12.29 8.94 9.98
CA GLN A 7 -11.14 9.28 10.78
C GLN A 7 -10.42 7.99 11.17
N VAL A 8 -9.12 8.07 11.45
CA VAL A 8 -8.34 6.91 11.88
C VAL A 8 -8.96 6.22 13.11
N SER A 9 -9.66 7.00 13.95
CA SER A 9 -10.48 6.55 15.07
C SER A 9 -11.59 5.57 14.69
N ASP A 10 -12.12 5.62 13.47
CA ASP A 10 -13.29 4.84 13.03
C ASP A 10 -12.88 3.55 12.29
N LEU A 11 -11.58 3.31 12.08
CA LEU A 11 -11.07 2.13 11.37
C LEU A 11 -11.51 0.82 12.03
N ALA A 12 -11.56 0.78 13.37
CA ALA A 12 -11.98 -0.39 14.11
C ALA A 12 -13.48 -0.70 13.91
N GLU A 13 -14.31 0.31 13.68
CA GLU A 13 -15.77 0.15 13.51
C GLU A 13 -16.16 -0.06 12.03
N ASN A 14 -15.19 0.02 11.12
CA ASN A 14 -15.44 -0.13 9.70
C ASN A 14 -15.88 -1.55 9.34
N GLN A 15 -17.13 -1.70 8.88
CA GLN A 15 -17.70 -2.99 8.52
C GLN A 15 -16.92 -3.74 7.43
N SER A 16 -16.30 -3.02 6.48
CA SER A 16 -15.51 -3.66 5.43
C SER A 16 -14.23 -4.28 5.99
N LEU A 17 -13.56 -3.59 6.92
CA LEU A 17 -12.39 -4.13 7.62
C LEU A 17 -12.77 -5.27 8.56
N GLN A 18 -13.89 -5.16 9.27
CA GLN A 18 -14.40 -6.25 10.11
C GLN A 18 -14.72 -7.51 9.30
N LYS A 19 -15.30 -7.35 8.10
CA LYS A 19 -15.53 -8.47 7.19
C LYS A 19 -14.20 -9.06 6.68
N LEU A 20 -13.22 -8.22 6.33
CA LEU A 20 -11.90 -8.66 5.87
C LEU A 20 -11.19 -9.54 6.91
N ILE A 21 -11.20 -9.13 8.18
CA ILE A 21 -10.50 -9.85 9.27
C ILE A 21 -11.33 -11.00 9.85
N GLY A 22 -12.53 -11.24 9.32
CA GLY A 22 -13.43 -12.29 9.77
C GLY A 22 -12.96 -13.71 9.42
N THR A 23 -13.70 -14.69 9.93
CA THR A 23 -13.42 -16.13 9.71
C THR A 23 -14.01 -16.69 8.42
N GLU A 24 -14.86 -15.92 7.75
CA GLU A 24 -15.48 -16.32 6.48
C GLU A 24 -14.57 -15.95 5.30
N SER A 25 -14.41 -16.88 4.37
CA SER A 25 -13.68 -16.64 3.13
C SER A 25 -14.47 -15.69 2.24
N ILE A 26 -13.75 -14.78 1.60
CA ILE A 26 -14.34 -13.83 0.65
C ILE A 26 -13.85 -14.21 -0.75
N SER A 27 -14.80 -14.55 -1.63
CA SER A 27 -14.50 -14.84 -3.03
C SER A 27 -13.84 -13.63 -3.70
N GLU A 28 -12.84 -13.86 -4.55
CA GLU A 28 -12.19 -12.81 -5.34
C GLU A 28 -13.16 -12.08 -6.29
N ASN A 29 -14.28 -12.71 -6.63
CA ASN A 29 -15.32 -12.11 -7.47
C ASN A 29 -16.38 -11.33 -6.66
N ASP A 30 -16.28 -11.29 -5.33
CA ASP A 30 -17.24 -10.59 -4.47
C ASP A 30 -17.15 -9.06 -4.67
N PRO A 31 -18.27 -8.35 -4.93
CA PRO A 31 -18.31 -6.89 -5.00
C PRO A 31 -17.76 -6.16 -3.76
N PHE A 32 -17.69 -6.85 -2.62
CA PHE A 32 -17.03 -6.41 -1.39
C PHE A 32 -15.66 -5.79 -1.66
N TRP A 33 -14.84 -6.37 -2.53
CA TRP A 33 -13.48 -5.87 -2.77
C TRP A 33 -13.49 -4.44 -3.30
N ASN A 34 -14.44 -4.12 -4.17
CA ASN A 34 -14.61 -2.76 -4.68
C ASN A 34 -15.01 -1.80 -3.57
N GLN A 35 -15.84 -2.22 -2.62
CA GLN A 35 -16.22 -1.40 -1.47
C GLN A 35 -15.02 -1.19 -0.54
N LEU A 36 -14.28 -2.26 -0.24
CA LEU A 36 -13.10 -2.22 0.63
C LEU A 36 -12.01 -1.32 0.05
N ILE A 37 -11.65 -1.47 -1.22
CA ILE A 37 -10.56 -0.69 -1.83
C ILE A 37 -11.00 0.72 -2.24
N SER A 38 -12.31 0.98 -2.30
CA SER A 38 -12.85 2.34 -2.41
C SER A 38 -13.00 3.01 -1.04
N PHE A 39 -12.57 2.35 0.04
CA PHE A 39 -12.48 3.00 1.34
C PHE A 39 -11.31 3.99 1.36
N ASN A 40 -11.56 5.20 1.87
CA ASN A 40 -10.57 6.27 1.83
C ASN A 40 -9.70 6.25 3.10
N ILE A 41 -8.65 5.43 3.12
CA ILE A 41 -7.59 5.56 4.13
C ILE A 41 -6.75 6.76 3.70
N THR A 42 -6.87 7.87 4.44
CA THR A 42 -6.06 9.06 4.14
C THR A 42 -4.60 8.71 4.36
N SER A 43 -3.78 8.79 3.32
CA SER A 43 -2.35 8.59 3.45
C SER A 43 -1.81 9.59 4.48
N PRO A 44 -1.11 9.12 5.53
CA PRO A 44 -0.63 9.99 6.59
C PRO A 44 0.16 11.18 6.04
N THR A 45 -0.25 12.39 6.40
CA THR A 45 0.43 13.62 5.92
C THR A 45 1.49 14.11 6.89
N CYS A 46 1.45 13.62 8.13
CA CYS A 46 2.46 13.86 9.15
C CYS A 46 2.78 12.59 9.96
N SER A 47 3.86 12.64 10.74
CA SER A 47 4.31 11.51 11.56
C SER A 47 3.31 11.13 12.66
N SER A 48 2.48 12.07 13.12
CA SER A 48 1.42 11.81 14.10
C SER A 48 0.31 10.95 13.48
N ASP A 49 -0.19 11.32 12.30
CA ASP A 49 -1.22 10.55 11.58
C ASP A 49 -0.73 9.13 11.28
N ALA A 50 0.56 8.99 10.94
CA ALA A 50 1.17 7.70 10.61
C ALA A 50 1.20 6.77 11.83
N LYS A 51 1.50 7.33 13.02
CA LYS A 51 1.47 6.58 14.27
C LYS A 51 0.05 6.17 14.65
N GLN A 52 -0.91 7.07 14.54
CA GLN A 52 -2.31 6.77 14.83
C GLN A 52 -2.85 5.67 13.92
N LEU A 53 -2.53 5.72 12.61
CA LEU A 53 -2.93 4.68 11.66
C LEU A 53 -2.30 3.33 12.04
N GLU A 54 -1.02 3.34 12.41
CA GLU A 54 -0.33 2.13 12.86
C GLU A 54 -0.97 1.55 14.12
N GLU A 55 -1.26 2.37 15.13
CA GLU A 55 -1.93 1.96 16.36
C GLU A 55 -3.33 1.37 16.11
N ALA A 56 -4.10 1.97 15.20
CA ALA A 56 -5.43 1.49 14.82
C ALA A 56 -5.39 0.16 14.03
N ILE A 57 -4.34 -0.07 13.23
CA ILE A 57 -4.21 -1.28 12.41
C ILE A 57 -3.74 -2.48 13.23
N ILE A 58 -2.92 -2.29 14.27
CA ILE A 58 -2.39 -3.40 15.09
C ILE A 58 -3.47 -4.40 15.54
N PRO A 59 -4.59 -3.99 16.20
CA PRO A 59 -5.60 -4.95 16.63
C PRO A 59 -6.26 -5.67 15.45
N LEU A 60 -6.57 -4.96 14.36
CA LEU A 60 -7.17 -5.55 13.15
C LEU A 60 -6.24 -6.60 12.52
N ALA A 61 -4.95 -6.28 12.41
CA ALA A 61 -3.95 -7.17 11.87
C ALA A 61 -3.79 -8.42 12.74
N LYS A 62 -3.76 -8.29 14.08
CA LYS A 62 -3.69 -9.44 14.99
C LYS A 62 -4.88 -10.38 14.82
N THR A 63 -6.09 -9.84 14.76
CA THR A 63 -7.29 -10.65 14.49
C THR A 63 -7.21 -11.33 13.12
N LEU A 64 -6.72 -10.64 12.09
CA LEU A 64 -6.53 -11.25 10.78
C LEU A 64 -5.50 -12.39 10.81
N ILE A 65 -4.38 -12.27 11.54
CA ILE A 65 -3.38 -13.33 11.67
C ILE A 65 -4.02 -14.63 12.19
N GLU A 66 -4.89 -14.52 13.18
CA GLU A 66 -5.57 -15.66 13.80
C GLU A 66 -6.64 -16.28 12.88
N ASN A 67 -7.36 -15.45 12.11
CA ASN A 67 -8.49 -15.90 11.31
C ASN A 67 -8.13 -16.29 9.87
N ASN A 68 -7.06 -15.72 9.31
CA ASN A 68 -6.64 -15.92 7.93
C ASN A 68 -6.29 -17.39 7.57
N PRO A 69 -5.77 -18.24 8.47
CA PRO A 69 -5.64 -19.68 8.22
C PRO A 69 -6.95 -20.37 7.80
N ARG A 70 -8.09 -19.82 8.22
CA ARG A 70 -9.42 -20.32 7.89
C ARG A 70 -10.05 -19.58 6.70
N SER A 71 -9.90 -18.26 6.63
CA SER A 71 -10.59 -17.44 5.62
C SER A 71 -9.79 -17.24 4.33
N GLY A 72 -8.45 -17.20 4.39
CA GLY A 72 -7.59 -16.90 3.23
C GLY A 72 -7.75 -15.47 2.70
N ASN A 73 -8.38 -14.57 3.47
CA ASN A 73 -8.74 -13.23 3.03
C ASN A 73 -7.53 -12.33 2.74
N PHE A 74 -6.39 -12.55 3.40
CA PHE A 74 -5.16 -11.81 3.10
C PHE A 74 -4.61 -12.18 1.71
N GLY A 75 -4.57 -13.47 1.38
CA GLY A 75 -4.16 -13.92 0.04
C GLY A 75 -5.10 -13.39 -1.04
N ALA A 76 -6.41 -13.42 -0.79
CA ALA A 76 -7.39 -12.82 -1.70
C ALA A 76 -7.17 -11.31 -1.89
N LEU A 77 -6.92 -10.55 -0.82
CA LEU A 77 -6.61 -9.11 -0.90
C LEU A 77 -5.38 -8.84 -1.78
N VAL A 78 -4.32 -9.65 -1.64
CA VAL A 78 -3.11 -9.53 -2.47
C VAL A 78 -3.41 -9.82 -3.94
N ARG A 79 -4.22 -10.84 -4.24
CA ARG A 79 -4.64 -11.14 -5.62
C ARG A 79 -5.49 -10.03 -6.23
N ILE A 80 -6.39 -9.41 -5.46
CA ILE A 80 -7.15 -8.23 -5.88
C ILE A 80 -6.22 -7.06 -6.21
N PHE A 81 -5.23 -6.78 -5.36
CA PHE A 81 -4.22 -5.76 -5.66
C PHE A 81 -3.49 -6.06 -6.98
N LEU A 82 -3.00 -7.29 -7.16
CA LEU A 82 -2.32 -7.71 -8.37
C LEU A 82 -3.20 -7.58 -9.61
N ALA A 83 -4.49 -7.96 -9.54
CA ALA A 83 -5.45 -7.75 -10.62
C ALA A 83 -5.59 -6.26 -10.99
N ARG A 84 -5.70 -5.37 -10.00
CA ARG A 84 -5.77 -3.91 -10.23
C ARG A 84 -4.50 -3.34 -10.85
N THR A 85 -3.33 -3.88 -10.52
CA THR A 85 -2.07 -3.42 -11.14
C THR A 85 -1.94 -3.82 -12.61
N LYS A 86 -2.52 -4.95 -13.02
CA LYS A 86 -2.59 -5.37 -14.43
C LYS A 86 -3.43 -4.37 -15.25
N GLU A 87 -4.49 -3.82 -14.66
CA GLU A 87 -5.35 -2.78 -15.26
C GLU A 87 -4.70 -1.38 -15.22
N LEU A 88 -3.75 -1.14 -14.32
CA LEU A 88 -3.09 0.15 -14.13
C LEU A 88 -2.32 0.61 -15.37
N LYS A 89 -1.70 -0.32 -16.11
CA LYS A 89 -0.97 -0.02 -17.36
C LYS A 89 -1.86 0.56 -18.44
N ILE A 90 -3.10 0.09 -18.53
CA ILE A 90 -4.10 0.58 -19.51
C ILE A 90 -4.73 1.88 -18.98
N SER A 91 -4.91 1.99 -17.67
CA SER A 91 -5.59 3.13 -17.03
C SER A 91 -4.75 4.40 -16.96
N THR A 92 -3.42 4.30 -16.89
CA THR A 92 -2.51 5.47 -16.96
C THR A 92 -2.57 6.18 -18.30
N GLU A 93 -2.89 5.47 -19.38
CA GLU A 93 -3.11 6.03 -20.72
C GLU A 93 -4.48 6.73 -20.82
N CYS A 94 -5.49 6.25 -20.07
CA CYS A 94 -6.86 6.77 -20.09
C CYS A 94 -7.17 7.83 -18.99
N GLN A 95 -6.21 8.17 -18.13
CA GLN A 95 -6.38 9.07 -16.97
C GLN A 95 -7.47 8.68 -15.97
N ASP A 96 -7.84 7.40 -15.89
CA ASP A 96 -8.85 6.95 -14.93
C ASP A 96 -8.27 6.94 -13.50
N GLN A 97 -8.59 8.02 -12.76
CA GLN A 97 -8.12 8.21 -11.38
C GLN A 97 -8.70 7.18 -10.41
N LEU A 98 -9.82 6.53 -10.74
CA LEU A 98 -10.47 5.57 -9.85
C LEU A 98 -9.62 4.30 -9.70
N PHE A 99 -9.11 3.74 -10.79
CA PHE A 99 -8.27 2.53 -10.75
C PHE A 99 -6.93 2.80 -10.06
N ILE A 100 -6.31 3.96 -10.31
CA ILE A 100 -5.07 4.38 -9.65
C ILE A 100 -5.28 4.47 -8.14
N TRP A 101 -6.38 5.09 -7.71
CA TRP A 101 -6.72 5.23 -6.31
C TRP A 101 -7.06 3.90 -5.63
N GLN A 102 -7.83 3.02 -6.28
CA GLN A 102 -8.14 1.68 -5.74
C GLN A 102 -6.88 0.81 -5.58
N ALA A 103 -5.98 0.83 -6.57
CA ALA A 103 -4.69 0.14 -6.49
C ALA A 103 -3.82 0.70 -5.35
N HIS A 104 -3.81 2.03 -5.18
CA HIS A 104 -3.11 2.68 -4.09
C HIS A 104 -3.66 2.29 -2.72
N ASN A 105 -4.98 2.27 -2.54
CA ASN A 105 -5.61 1.91 -1.27
C ASN A 105 -5.37 0.45 -0.91
N ALA A 106 -5.48 -0.46 -1.88
CA ALA A 106 -5.17 -1.87 -1.68
C ALA A 106 -3.71 -2.05 -1.25
N LEU A 107 -2.76 -1.38 -1.92
CA LEU A 107 -1.35 -1.42 -1.55
C LEU A 107 -1.09 -0.85 -0.15
N LEU A 108 -1.73 0.26 0.21
CA LEU A 108 -1.61 0.87 1.53
C LEU A 108 -2.10 -0.09 2.62
N LEU A 109 -3.25 -0.75 2.41
CA LEU A 109 -3.79 -1.73 3.34
C LEU A 109 -2.86 -2.93 3.49
N ILE A 110 -2.38 -3.50 2.39
CA ILE A 110 -1.40 -4.61 2.39
C ILE A 110 -0.14 -4.21 3.16
N ARG A 111 0.40 -3.01 2.89
CA ARG A 111 1.59 -2.48 3.58
C ARG A 111 1.36 -2.37 5.09
N CYS A 112 0.22 -1.82 5.50
CA CYS A 112 -0.14 -1.65 6.90
C CYS A 112 -0.23 -2.99 7.64
N LEU A 113 -0.89 -3.99 7.03
CA LEU A 113 -1.01 -5.34 7.59
C LEU A 113 0.35 -6.05 7.66
N LEU A 114 1.12 -6.05 6.57
CA LEU A 114 2.44 -6.71 6.51
C LEU A 114 3.42 -6.15 7.54
N LYS A 115 3.37 -4.83 7.79
CA LYS A 115 4.21 -4.20 8.82
C LYS A 115 3.96 -4.79 10.21
N VAL A 116 2.72 -5.16 10.53
CA VAL A 116 2.37 -5.84 11.78
C VAL A 116 2.76 -7.31 11.71
N PHE A 117 2.49 -7.99 10.59
CA PHE A 117 2.79 -9.42 10.44
C PHE A 117 4.28 -9.71 10.68
N ILE A 118 5.17 -8.95 10.03
CA ILE A 118 6.63 -9.10 10.16
C ILE A 118 7.11 -8.93 11.62
N ARG A 119 6.36 -8.21 12.46
CA ARG A 119 6.72 -8.00 13.87
C ARG A 119 6.19 -9.09 14.80
N GLU A 120 5.11 -9.76 14.41
CA GLU A 120 4.34 -10.65 15.30
C GLU A 120 4.54 -12.14 14.99
N MET A 121 5.12 -12.50 13.84
CA MET A 121 5.30 -13.90 13.42
C MET A 121 6.66 -14.15 12.75
N SER A 122 7.04 -15.42 12.59
CA SER A 122 8.26 -15.83 11.88
C SER A 122 8.13 -15.70 10.36
N GLU A 123 9.25 -15.85 9.64
CA GLU A 123 9.24 -15.83 8.16
C GLU A 123 8.40 -16.97 7.57
N GLU A 124 8.47 -18.16 8.18
CA GLU A 124 7.70 -19.33 7.76
C GLU A 124 6.20 -19.12 7.96
N GLU A 125 5.82 -18.57 9.12
CA GLU A 125 4.43 -18.22 9.43
C GLU A 125 3.91 -17.13 8.48
N LEU A 126 4.73 -16.11 8.21
CA LEU A 126 4.41 -15.06 7.25
C LEU A 126 4.16 -15.64 5.86
N HIS A 127 5.01 -16.55 5.39
CA HIS A 127 4.84 -17.19 4.10
C HIS A 127 3.52 -17.98 4.02
N LEU A 128 3.12 -18.65 5.10
CA LEU A 128 1.82 -19.35 5.17
C LEU A 128 0.63 -18.40 5.03
N GLN A 129 0.72 -17.16 5.53
CA GLN A 129 -0.36 -16.17 5.39
C GLN A 129 -0.74 -15.90 3.92
N PHE A 130 0.20 -16.06 2.99
CA PHE A 130 -0.02 -15.89 1.55
C PHE A 130 -0.60 -17.14 0.86
N SER A 131 -0.48 -18.32 1.47
CA SER A 131 -0.90 -19.59 0.86
C SER A 131 -2.29 -20.06 1.29
N TYR A 132 -2.82 -19.52 2.39
CA TYR A 132 -4.17 -19.85 2.84
C TYR A 132 -5.21 -19.44 1.79
N GLN A 133 -6.06 -20.40 1.41
CA GLN A 133 -7.20 -20.21 0.53
C GLN A 133 -8.36 -21.08 1.00
N GLU A 134 -9.57 -20.72 0.59
CA GLU A 134 -10.73 -21.59 0.78
C GLU A 134 -10.48 -22.93 0.07
N ARG A 135 -10.44 -24.03 0.85
CA ARG A 135 -10.32 -25.37 0.29
C ARG A 135 -11.65 -25.77 -0.32
N ALA A 136 -11.78 -25.62 -1.64
CA ALA A 136 -12.86 -26.28 -2.37
C ALA A 136 -12.68 -27.80 -2.28
N PRO A 137 -13.71 -28.59 -1.92
CA PRO A 137 -13.63 -30.04 -1.94
C PRO A 137 -13.45 -30.52 -3.39
N GLY A 138 -12.25 -31.00 -3.73
CA GLY A 138 -11.95 -31.60 -5.03
C GLY A 138 -10.97 -30.84 -5.93
N SER A 139 -10.38 -29.72 -5.51
CA SER A 139 -9.32 -29.07 -6.29
C SER A 139 -7.99 -29.82 -6.12
N CYS A 140 -7.49 -30.47 -7.18
CA CYS A 140 -6.11 -30.90 -7.27
C CYS A 140 -5.19 -29.69 -7.05
N GLU A 141 -4.10 -29.86 -6.30
CA GLU A 141 -3.11 -28.81 -6.06
C GLU A 141 -2.56 -28.30 -7.40
N SER A 142 -3.18 -27.24 -7.94
CA SER A 142 -2.59 -26.46 -9.01
C SER A 142 -1.42 -25.75 -8.35
N GLY A 143 -0.20 -26.11 -8.74
CA GLY A 143 1.05 -25.65 -8.14
C GLY A 143 0.94 -24.17 -7.80
N GLY A 144 0.79 -23.90 -6.49
CA GLY A 144 0.44 -22.58 -6.01
C GLY A 144 1.48 -21.60 -6.50
N GLU A 145 1.06 -20.67 -7.35
CA GLU A 145 1.88 -19.54 -7.71
C GLU A 145 2.31 -18.89 -6.39
N ASP A 146 3.62 -18.74 -6.20
CA ASP A 146 4.19 -18.13 -5.01
C ASP A 146 3.73 -16.66 -4.97
N LEU A 147 2.61 -16.43 -4.29
CA LEU A 147 1.90 -15.16 -4.27
C LEU A 147 2.74 -14.06 -3.65
N LEU A 148 3.60 -14.40 -2.68
CA LEU A 148 4.57 -13.48 -2.13
C LEU A 148 5.58 -13.06 -3.20
N LYS A 149 6.12 -14.02 -3.97
CA LYS A 149 7.01 -13.73 -5.09
C LYS A 149 6.31 -12.89 -6.17
N GLU A 150 5.07 -13.20 -6.54
CA GLU A 150 4.32 -12.38 -7.51
C GLU A 150 4.14 -10.94 -7.00
N LEU A 151 3.79 -10.77 -5.72
CA LEU A 151 3.69 -9.46 -5.08
C LEU A 151 5.02 -8.70 -5.16
N VAL A 152 6.14 -9.32 -4.77
CA VAL A 152 7.46 -8.67 -4.81
C VAL A 152 7.86 -8.30 -6.23
N CYS A 153 7.68 -9.20 -7.20
CA CYS A 153 7.96 -8.93 -8.61
C CYS A 153 7.12 -7.76 -9.13
N ASN A 154 5.83 -7.72 -8.78
CA ASN A 154 4.93 -6.64 -9.17
C ASN A 154 5.34 -5.29 -8.55
N LEU A 155 5.73 -5.27 -7.28
CA LEU A 155 6.20 -4.04 -6.63
C LEU A 155 7.46 -3.48 -7.29
N VAL A 156 8.45 -4.34 -7.61
CA VAL A 156 9.64 -3.94 -8.37
C VAL A 156 9.25 -3.36 -9.72
N HIS A 157 8.31 -4.01 -10.41
CA HIS A 157 7.81 -3.56 -11.69
C HIS A 157 7.13 -2.19 -11.61
N LEU A 158 6.26 -1.95 -10.62
CA LEU A 158 5.63 -0.65 -10.40
C LEU A 158 6.65 0.46 -10.11
N ILE A 159 7.69 0.17 -9.33
CA ILE A 159 8.76 1.14 -9.03
C ILE A 159 9.53 1.53 -10.30
N VAL A 160 9.73 0.59 -11.23
CA VAL A 160 10.47 0.82 -12.48
C VAL A 160 9.60 1.46 -13.56
N GLU A 161 8.35 1.02 -13.70
CA GLU A 161 7.47 1.39 -14.82
C GLU A 161 6.54 2.56 -14.55
N VAL A 162 6.24 2.89 -13.29
CA VAL A 162 5.37 4.04 -12.99
C VAL A 162 6.23 5.30 -12.92
N PRO A 163 6.19 6.20 -13.94
CA PRO A 163 6.83 7.50 -13.81
C PRO A 163 6.22 8.21 -12.61
N LEU A 164 7.09 8.75 -11.73
CA LEU A 164 6.67 9.51 -10.55
C LEU A 164 5.77 10.69 -10.99
N PHE A 165 4.45 10.47 -11.00
CA PHE A 165 3.50 11.49 -11.41
C PHE A 165 3.55 12.63 -10.38
N PRO A 166 3.61 13.91 -10.82
CA PRO A 166 3.77 15.06 -9.93
C PRO A 166 2.58 15.32 -8.99
N SER A 167 1.52 14.52 -9.02
CA SER A 167 0.50 14.47 -7.95
C SER A 167 1.02 13.83 -6.64
N THR A 168 2.21 13.22 -6.66
CA THR A 168 2.99 12.82 -5.47
C THR A 168 3.70 13.98 -4.76
N HIS A 169 3.46 15.24 -5.15
CA HIS A 169 4.17 16.43 -4.63
C HIS A 169 3.99 16.70 -3.12
N ASN A 170 3.09 16.00 -2.41
CA ASN A 170 3.10 16.03 -0.94
C ASN A 170 4.20 15.15 -0.31
N PHE A 171 4.73 14.18 -1.06
CA PHE A 171 5.96 13.44 -0.71
C PHE A 171 7.24 14.24 -1.01
N GLY A 172 7.12 15.34 -1.77
CA GLY A 172 8.23 16.23 -2.13
C GLY A 172 8.57 17.32 -1.11
N ARG A 173 7.92 17.36 0.07
CA ARG A 173 8.12 18.44 1.05
C ARG A 173 9.31 18.24 2.00
N GLU A 174 10.02 17.11 1.92
CA GLU A 174 11.32 16.93 2.60
C GLU A 174 12.53 17.32 1.73
N ASN A 175 12.34 17.55 0.43
CA ASN A 175 13.40 18.02 -0.47
C ASN A 175 13.46 19.55 -0.64
N SER A 176 12.63 20.32 0.08
CA SER A 176 12.78 21.78 0.17
C SER A 176 13.90 22.24 1.10
N THR A 177 14.40 21.37 1.99
CA THR A 177 15.54 21.69 2.88
C THR A 177 16.89 21.65 2.13
N LEU A 178 16.93 21.02 0.95
CA LEU A 178 18.13 20.96 0.10
C LEU A 178 18.19 22.06 -0.98
N LYS A 179 17.11 22.83 -1.21
CA LYS A 179 17.17 24.05 -2.02
C LYS A 179 17.86 25.22 -1.29
N GLY A 180 17.99 25.16 0.04
CA GLY A 180 18.78 26.12 0.83
C GLY A 180 20.30 26.00 0.65
N HIS A 181 20.80 24.82 0.23
CA HIS A 181 22.23 24.57 0.08
C HIS A 181 22.77 24.83 -1.34
N LYS A 182 21.92 24.77 -2.39
CA LYS A 182 22.33 25.18 -3.75
C LYS A 182 22.47 26.71 -3.92
N THR A 183 21.77 27.50 -3.11
CA THR A 183 21.92 28.97 -3.09
C THR A 183 23.19 29.44 -2.34
N ARG A 184 23.78 28.60 -1.47
CA ARG A 184 25.07 28.91 -0.83
C ARG A 184 26.27 28.62 -1.73
N LEU A 185 26.24 27.57 -2.53
CA LEU A 185 27.35 27.22 -3.44
C LEU A 185 27.48 28.18 -4.65
N THR A 186 26.40 28.84 -5.07
CA THR A 186 26.45 29.88 -6.10
C THR A 186 26.97 31.23 -5.57
N ARG A 187 26.89 31.51 -4.27
CA ARG A 187 27.55 32.70 -3.67
C ARG A 187 29.07 32.52 -3.53
N TYR A 188 29.57 31.33 -3.19
CA TYR A 188 31.01 31.09 -3.08
C TYR A 188 31.75 31.14 -4.43
N LYS A 189 31.12 30.67 -5.52
CA LYS A 189 31.69 30.82 -6.87
C LYS A 189 31.71 32.26 -7.38
N LYS A 190 30.80 33.13 -6.90
CA LYS A 190 30.74 34.55 -7.31
C LYS A 190 31.72 35.45 -6.55
N ILE A 191 32.15 35.03 -5.35
CA ILE A 191 33.18 35.72 -4.56
C ILE A 191 34.57 35.36 -5.10
N SER A 192 34.85 34.07 -5.37
CA SER A 192 36.15 33.63 -5.90
C SER A 192 36.47 34.12 -7.33
N MET A 193 35.48 34.57 -8.12
CA MET A 193 35.72 35.17 -9.45
C MET A 193 35.84 36.70 -9.44
N LYS A 194 35.53 37.38 -8.32
CA LYS A 194 35.73 38.84 -8.20
C LYS A 194 37.12 39.19 -7.66
N ASP A 195 37.77 38.27 -6.95
CA ASP A 195 39.10 38.50 -6.36
C ASP A 195 40.26 38.18 -7.33
N ASN A 196 39.98 37.89 -8.61
CA ASN A 196 40.99 37.56 -9.62
C ASN A 196 41.03 38.56 -10.80
N ILE A 197 40.49 39.78 -10.61
CA ILE A 197 40.52 40.89 -11.58
C ILE A 197 41.11 42.19 -10.97
N LEU A 198 41.80 42.10 -9.83
CA LEU A 198 42.65 43.19 -9.34
C LEU A 198 43.99 42.62 -8.86
N CYS A 199 44.86 42.34 -9.83
CA CYS A 199 46.31 42.46 -9.80
C CYS A 199 46.81 42.43 -11.25
#